data_AF-A0A6L8TFG2-F1
#
_entry.id   AF-A0A6L8TFG2-F1
#
_cell.length_a   1.000
_cell.length_b   1.000
_cell.length_c   1.000
_cell.angle_alpha   90.00
_cell.angle_beta   90.00
_cell.angle_gamma   90.00
#
_symmetry.space_group_name_H-M   'P 1'
#
loop_
_entity.id
_entity.type
_entity.pdbx_description
1 polymer ?
#
loop_
_entity_poly.entity_id
_entity_poly.type
_entity_poly.pdbx_seq_one_letter_code
_entity_poly.pdbx_strand_id
1 'polypeptide(L)' 'MNTTYKSNNNVVYSCKYHVVCRPKYRRKVLINGVDVRLKELLTEYAANLSVDIL' A
#
# COMPACT_ATOMS: atom_id res chain seq x y z
N MET A 1 -11.82 -18.85 8.23
CA MET A 1 -11.09 -17.63 7.83
C MET A 1 -9.92 -18.08 6.96
N ASN A 2 -10.06 -18.04 5.64
CA ASN A 2 -9.04 -18.59 4.74
C ASN A 2 -7.97 -17.54 4.49
N THR A 3 -6.82 -17.70 5.15
CA THR A 3 -5.63 -16.89 4.89
C THR A 3 -5.05 -17.32 3.54
N THR A 4 -5.05 -16.41 2.56
CA THR A 4 -4.37 -16.63 1.28
C THR A 4 -2.86 -16.52 1.48
N TYR A 5 -2.13 -17.54 1.04
CA TYR A 5 -0.68 -17.60 1.05
C TYR A 5 -0.15 -17.42 -0.36
N LYS A 6 0.90 -16.61 -0.50
CA LYS A 6 1.71 -16.54 -1.72
C LYS A 6 2.86 -17.52 -1.61
N SER A 7 3.38 -17.99 -2.75
CA SER A 7 4.54 -18.86 -2.79
C SER A 7 5.52 -18.42 -3.87
N ASN A 8 6.80 -18.69 -3.60
CA ASN A 8 7.90 -18.65 -4.55
C ASN A 8 8.56 -20.04 -4.55
N ASN A 9 9.57 -20.29 -5.39
CA ASN A 9 10.21 -21.59 -5.59
C ASN A 9 10.42 -22.39 -4.29
N ASN A 10 10.89 -21.72 -3.22
CA ASN A 10 11.23 -22.39 -1.97
C ASN A 10 10.52 -21.81 -0.73
N VAL A 11 9.65 -20.80 -0.86
CA VAL A 11 9.08 -20.08 0.29
C VAL A 11 7.58 -19.89 0.12
N VAL A 12 6.81 -20.27 1.14
CA VAL A 12 5.37 -19.98 1.27
C VAL A 12 5.19 -18.92 2.35
N TYR A 13 4.48 -17.84 2.07
CA TYR A 13 4.38 -16.69 2.96
C TYR A 13 3.01 -16.00 2.89
N SER A 14 2.63 -15.33 3.98
CA SER A 14 1.49 -14.40 4.01
C SER A 14 1.89 -13.18 4.82
N CYS A 15 2.43 -12.19 4.11
CA CYS A 15 2.97 -10.96 4.72
C CYS A 15 1.99 -9.81 4.47
N LYS A 16 1.15 -9.52 5.46
CA LYS A 16 0.18 -8.42 5.43
C LYS A 16 0.57 -7.39 6.49
N TYR A 17 0.67 -6.13 6.08
CA TYR A 17 1.10 -5.04 6.97
C TYR A 17 0.07 -3.91 6.93
N HIS A 18 -0.24 -3.37 8.11
CA HIS A 18 -1.06 -2.16 8.22
C HIS A 18 -0.14 -0.94 8.31
N VAL A 19 0.00 -0.22 7.20
CA VAL A 19 0.89 0.93 7.10
C VAL A 19 0.08 2.22 7.23
N VAL A 20 0.46 3.08 8.19
CA VAL A 20 -0.14 4.40 8.39
C VAL A 20 0.94 5.45 8.35
N CYS A 21 0.72 6.50 7.57
CA CYS A 21 1.60 7.66 7.51
C CYS A 21 0.82 8.96 7.72
N ARG A 22 1.53 10.03 8.10
CA ARG A 22 0.97 11.36 8.39
C ARG A 22 1.78 12.44 7.67
N PRO A 23 1.13 13.45 7.08
CA PRO A 23 1.83 14.59 6.49
C PRO A 23 2.73 15.30 7.51
N LYS A 24 3.85 15.85 7.04
CA LYS A 24 4.76 16.64 7.90
C LYS A 24 3.96 17.72 8.65
N TYR A 25 4.23 17.84 9.95
CA TYR A 25 3.53 18.77 10.86
C TYR A 25 2.02 18.52 11.04
N ARG A 26 1.46 17.39 10.58
CA ARG A 26 0.03 17.03 10.72
C ARG A 26 -0.88 18.05 10.03
N ARG A 27 -0.35 18.73 9.01
CA ARG A 27 -1.14 19.65 8.20
C ARG A 27 -2.21 18.86 7.44
N LYS A 28 -3.41 19.43 7.37
CA LYS A 28 -4.54 18.86 6.60
C LYS A 28 -4.34 19.14 5.10
N VAL A 29 -3.34 18.49 4.51
CA VAL A 29 -2.97 18.69 3.09
C VAL A 29 -3.62 17.67 2.15
N LEU A 30 -4.15 16.58 2.69
CA LEU A 30 -4.85 15.53 1.93
C LEU A 30 -6.31 15.94 1.68
N ILE A 31 -6.50 17.12 1.08
CA ILE A 31 -7.79 17.72 0.72
C ILE A 31 -7.70 18.27 -0.70
N ASN A 32 -8.83 18.69 -1.28
CA ASN A 32 -8.90 19.33 -2.61
C ASN A 32 -8.26 18.49 -3.74
N GLY A 33 -8.41 17.17 -3.70
CA GLY A 33 -7.90 16.27 -4.75
C GLY A 33 -6.43 15.87 -4.61
N VAL A 34 -5.69 16.41 -3.62
CA VAL A 34 -4.33 15.94 -3.31
C VAL A 34 -4.34 14.47 -2.88
N ASP A 35 -5.39 14.03 -2.19
CA ASP A 35 -5.60 12.64 -1.81
C ASP A 35 -5.82 11.72 -3.01
N VAL A 36 -6.50 12.20 -4.07
CA VAL A 36 -6.73 11.46 -5.31
C VAL A 36 -5.41 11.20 -6.02
N ARG A 37 -4.61 12.26 -6.25
CA ARG A 37 -3.31 12.11 -6.92
C ARG A 37 -2.34 11.25 -6.11
N LEU A 38 -2.41 11.33 -4.77
CA LEU A 38 -1.60 10.47 -3.90
C LEU A 38 -1.97 8.99 -4.07
N LYS A 39 -3.27 8.65 -4.14
CA LYS A 39 -3.72 7.27 -4.36
C LYS A 39 -3.26 6.73 -5.71
N GLU A 40 -3.31 7.55 -6.76
CA GLU A 40 -2.81 7.19 -8.09
C GLU A 40 -1.33 6.83 -8.06
N LEU A 41 -0.50 7.71 -7.49
CA LEU A 41 0.94 7.48 -7.36
C LEU A 41 1.23 6.22 -6.54
N LEU A 42 0.53 6.02 -5.41
CA LEU A 42 0.70 4.82 -4.59
C LEU A 42 0.37 3.54 -5.36
N THR A 43 -0.67 3.57 -6.20
CA THR A 43 -1.05 2.44 -7.04
C THR A 43 0.01 2.15 -8.11
N GLU A 44 0.55 3.20 -8.74
CA GLU A 44 1.63 3.09 -9.72
C GLU A 44 2.90 2.49 -9.10
N TYR A 45 3.32 2.98 -7.93
CA TYR A 45 4.47 2.44 -7.21
C TYR A 45 4.24 1.01 -6.71
N ALA A 46 3.04 0.67 -6.24
CA ALA A 46 2.71 -0.69 -5.82
C ALA A 46 2.82 -1.67 -6.99
N ALA A 47 2.35 -1.30 -8.18
CA ALA A 47 2.53 -2.10 -9.40
C ALA A 47 4.02 -2.29 -9.74
N ASN A 48 4.81 -1.22 -9.70
CA ASN A 48 6.26 -1.28 -9.98
C ASN A 48 7.02 -2.18 -8.98
N LEU A 49 6.63 -2.19 -7.71
CA LEU A 49 7.25 -2.99 -6.65
C LEU A 49 6.66 -4.40 -6.53
N SER A 50 5.66 -4.76 -7.34
CA SER A 50 4.92 -6.03 -7.23
C SER A 50 4.32 -6.24 -5.83
N VAL A 51 3.76 -5.18 -5.24
CA VAL A 51 3.10 -5.18 -3.93
C VAL A 51 1.60 -5.04 -4.13
N ASP A 52 0.81 -5.81 -3.38
CA ASP A 52 -0.64 -5.71 -3.41
C ASP A 52 -1.12 -4.73 -2.33
N ILE A 53 -2.00 -3.80 -2.72
CA ILE A 53 -2.78 -2.97 -1.79
C ILE A 53 -4.10 -3.71 -1.52
N LEU A 54 -4.40 -3.96 -0.24
CA LEU A 54 -5.58 -4.70 0.25
C LEU A 54 -6.73 -3.77 0.62
#